data_AF-A0A496WTB6-F1
#
_entry.id   AF-A0A496WTB6-F1
#
_cell.length_a   1.000
_cell.length_b   1.000
_cell.length_c   1.000
_cell.angle_alpha   90.00
_cell.angle_beta   90.00
_cell.angle_gamma   90.00
#
_symmetry.space_group_name_H-M   'P 1'
#
loop_
_entity.id
_entity.type
_entity.pdbx_description
1 polymer ?
#
loop_
_entity_poly.entity_id
_entity_poly.type
_entity_poly.pdbx_seq_one_letter_code
_entity_poly.pdbx_strand_id
1 'polypeptide(L)'
;MSISTIDNENEIVTADGTPLRISIKRAERRRKIRAFGLILPLFLFVLLFFVFPIIKLGLVSIDNSIVPDVLVHSVVAIEEWDGNGLPPESVYAAMAKDLAKGKKNRTIGRVAKRLNFEKSGYRRLLISSARKSEKLNAPFKDALIKINKKWAEPAYWQILARENSSITFSYFFAALDLGINADGSIYMQPEEQSIYIEIFARTLVISAQVTIACLLLGFPIAYLMANLPTRTSNLLIILVLLPFWISLLVRTTAWIVLLQDQGLINQTLQLIGVIDEPLGLIRNRIGVVVAMTHILLPFMTLPLFSVMKGINPSLMRAASSMGANPVQAFF
;
A
#
# COMPACT_ATOMS: atom_id res chain seq x y z
N MET A 1 -68.37 -25.43 -1.90
CA MET A 1 -67.67 -25.41 -3.20
C MET A 1 -66.18 -25.24 -2.90
N SER A 2 -65.48 -26.23 -2.32
CA SER A 2 -65.02 -27.50 -2.89
C SER A 2 -64.01 -27.33 -4.04
N ILE A 3 -62.75 -27.03 -3.70
CA ILE A 3 -61.56 -27.69 -4.30
C ILE A 3 -60.51 -27.83 -3.18
N SER A 4 -60.84 -28.71 -2.24
CA SER A 4 -59.87 -29.50 -1.48
C SER A 4 -59.81 -30.85 -2.19
N THR A 5 -58.60 -31.40 -2.35
CA THR A 5 -58.23 -32.67 -3.03
C THR A 5 -57.83 -32.53 -4.50
N ILE A 6 -56.76 -33.26 -4.89
CA ILE A 6 -55.97 -33.20 -6.15
C ILE A 6 -54.84 -32.14 -6.02
N ASP A 7 -53.59 -32.42 -5.64
CA ASP A 7 -52.69 -33.52 -6.00
C ASP A 7 -52.00 -34.11 -4.76
N ASN A 8 -52.32 -35.37 -4.44
CA ASN A 8 -51.60 -36.18 -3.47
C ASN A 8 -51.33 -37.56 -4.08
N GLU A 9 -50.90 -37.58 -5.35
CA GLU A 9 -50.50 -38.78 -6.06
C GLU A 9 -49.04 -38.62 -6.51
N ASN A 10 -48.20 -39.50 -5.98
CA ASN A 10 -46.75 -39.65 -6.23
C ASN A 10 -45.82 -38.65 -5.53
N GLU A 11 -45.95 -38.49 -4.20
CA GLU A 11 -44.80 -38.08 -3.40
C GLU A 11 -43.76 -39.21 -3.46
N ILE A 12 -42.77 -39.06 -4.36
CA ILE A 12 -41.67 -40.02 -4.48
C ILE A 12 -40.96 -40.06 -3.12
N VAL A 13 -40.95 -41.25 -2.51
CA VAL A 13 -40.36 -41.50 -1.19
C VAL A 13 -39.08 -42.32 -1.35
N THR A 14 -38.11 -42.07 -0.49
CA THR A 14 -36.90 -42.91 -0.38
C THR A 14 -37.26 -44.27 0.24
N ALA A 15 -36.38 -45.26 0.17
CA ALA A 15 -36.59 -46.61 0.74
C ALA A 15 -37.05 -46.60 2.22
N ASP A 16 -36.68 -45.56 2.97
CA ASP A 16 -37.02 -45.39 4.39
C ASP A 16 -38.34 -44.61 4.63
N GLY A 17 -39.17 -44.41 3.61
CA GLY A 17 -40.48 -43.72 3.71
C GLY A 17 -40.41 -42.19 3.85
N THR A 18 -39.22 -41.59 3.80
CA THR A 18 -39.10 -40.12 3.84
C THR A 18 -39.38 -39.47 2.47
N PRO A 19 -40.11 -38.35 2.41
CA PRO A 19 -40.33 -37.63 1.15
C PRO A 19 -39.00 -37.23 0.49
N LEU A 20 -38.83 -37.54 -0.80
CA LEU A 20 -37.59 -37.32 -1.55
C LEU A 20 -37.11 -35.86 -1.52
N ARG A 21 -38.05 -34.90 -1.47
CA ARG A 21 -37.71 -33.47 -1.33
C ARG A 21 -36.95 -33.17 -0.03
N ILE A 22 -37.28 -33.86 1.07
CA ILE A 22 -36.65 -33.66 2.38
C ILE A 22 -35.27 -34.33 2.40
N SER A 23 -35.16 -35.54 1.84
CA SER A 23 -33.88 -36.26 1.77
C SER A 23 -32.86 -35.55 0.87
N ILE A 24 -33.29 -35.02 -0.29
CA ILE A 24 -32.46 -34.20 -1.19
C ILE A 24 -31.98 -32.93 -0.47
N LYS A 25 -32.87 -32.18 0.19
CA LYS A 25 -32.46 -30.97 0.95
C LYS A 25 -31.45 -31.28 2.06
N ARG A 26 -31.61 -32.40 2.78
CA ARG A 26 -30.65 -32.85 3.81
C ARG A 26 -29.30 -33.24 3.20
N ALA A 27 -29.31 -33.98 2.09
CA ALA A 27 -28.10 -34.36 1.37
C ALA A 27 -27.36 -33.13 0.80
N GLU A 28 -28.11 -32.18 0.23
CA GLU A 28 -27.57 -30.93 -0.30
C GLU A 28 -26.97 -30.06 0.81
N ARG A 29 -27.64 -29.95 1.96
CA ARG A 29 -27.10 -29.23 3.14
C ARG A 29 -25.81 -29.88 3.64
N ARG A 30 -25.74 -31.21 3.73
CA ARG A 30 -24.51 -31.94 4.11
C ARG A 30 -23.38 -31.71 3.09
N ARG A 31 -23.70 -31.73 1.80
CA ARG A 31 -22.73 -31.45 0.72
C ARG A 31 -22.22 -30.01 0.79
N LYS A 32 -23.11 -29.03 1.00
CA LYS A 32 -22.75 -27.61 1.20
C LYS A 32 -21.88 -27.43 2.45
N ILE A 33 -22.24 -28.02 3.58
CA ILE A 33 -21.44 -27.94 4.82
C ILE A 33 -20.05 -28.56 4.62
N ARG A 34 -19.94 -29.71 3.94
CA ARG A 34 -18.63 -30.31 3.63
C ARG A 34 -17.81 -29.42 2.67
N ALA A 35 -18.43 -28.89 1.62
CA ALA A 35 -17.76 -27.99 0.68
C ALA A 35 -17.28 -26.70 1.38
N PHE A 36 -18.13 -26.09 2.21
CA PHE A 36 -17.75 -24.95 3.05
C PHE A 36 -16.65 -25.33 4.05
N GLY A 37 -16.74 -26.50 4.69
CA GLY A 37 -15.73 -26.98 5.63
C GLY A 37 -14.35 -27.16 5.01
N LEU A 38 -14.27 -27.54 3.72
CA LEU A 38 -12.99 -27.63 2.99
C LEU A 38 -12.38 -26.26 2.67
N ILE A 39 -13.22 -25.24 2.43
CA ILE A 39 -12.79 -23.88 2.08
C ILE A 39 -12.56 -23.02 3.33
N LEU A 40 -13.25 -23.32 4.43
CA LEU A 40 -13.26 -22.53 5.66
C LEU A 40 -11.86 -22.25 6.23
N PRO A 41 -10.90 -23.21 6.31
CA PRO A 41 -9.56 -22.93 6.81
C PRO A 41 -8.82 -21.89 5.97
N LEU A 42 -8.90 -22.00 4.64
CA LEU A 42 -8.28 -21.05 3.71
C LEU A 42 -8.95 -19.67 3.83
N PHE A 43 -10.28 -19.64 3.90
CA PHE A 43 -11.04 -18.41 4.06
C PHE A 43 -10.70 -17.69 5.39
N LEU A 44 -10.65 -18.43 6.49
CA LEU A 44 -10.26 -17.89 7.80
C LEU A 44 -8.80 -17.41 7.80
N PHE A 45 -7.90 -18.12 7.13
CA PHE A 45 -6.53 -17.69 6.96
C PHE A 45 -6.45 -16.35 6.21
N VAL A 46 -7.16 -16.21 5.09
CA VAL A 46 -7.22 -14.94 4.33
C VAL A 46 -7.82 -13.82 5.17
N LEU A 47 -8.90 -14.08 5.90
CA LEU A 47 -9.52 -13.09 6.78
C LEU A 47 -8.57 -12.62 7.88
N LEU A 48 -7.90 -13.54 8.57
CA LEU A 48 -7.07 -13.23 9.72
C LEU A 48 -5.76 -12.56 9.31
N PHE A 49 -5.11 -13.03 8.25
CA PHE A 49 -3.77 -12.58 7.89
C PHE A 49 -3.72 -11.48 6.82
N PHE A 50 -4.79 -11.29 6.04
CA PHE A 50 -4.84 -10.24 5.02
C PHE A 50 -5.93 -9.21 5.33
N VAL A 51 -7.18 -9.64 5.44
CA VAL A 51 -8.32 -8.69 5.55
C VAL A 51 -8.29 -7.92 6.87
N PHE A 52 -8.12 -8.62 7.99
CA PHE A 52 -8.09 -7.99 9.32
C PHE A 52 -6.94 -6.98 9.47
N PRO A 53 -5.68 -7.27 9.09
CA PRO A 53 -4.61 -6.29 9.11
C PRO A 53 -4.87 -5.08 8.20
N ILE A 54 -5.46 -5.27 7.02
CA ILE A 54 -5.81 -4.17 6.12
C ILE A 54 -6.88 -3.27 6.77
N ILE A 55 -7.95 -3.84 7.31
CA ILE A 55 -8.99 -3.08 8.03
C ILE A 55 -8.37 -2.35 9.21
N LYS A 56 -7.56 -3.04 10.02
CA LYS A 56 -6.88 -2.43 11.17
C LYS A 56 -5.98 -1.28 10.73
N LEU A 57 -5.23 -1.44 9.65
CA LEU A 57 -4.38 -0.38 9.10
C LEU A 57 -5.21 0.81 8.62
N GLY A 58 -6.37 0.56 7.99
CA GLY A 58 -7.32 1.60 7.58
C GLY A 58 -7.93 2.35 8.76
N LEU A 59 -8.28 1.66 9.85
CA LEU A 59 -8.77 2.33 11.06
C LEU A 59 -7.67 3.16 11.74
N VAL A 60 -6.42 2.65 11.74
CA VAL A 60 -5.26 3.40 12.25
C VAL A 60 -4.96 4.65 11.41
N SER A 61 -5.28 4.67 10.11
CA SER A 61 -5.10 5.87 9.27
C SER A 61 -6.00 7.05 9.61
N ILE A 62 -6.98 6.87 10.52
CA ILE A 62 -7.85 7.94 11.00
C ILE A 62 -7.64 8.20 12.50
N ASP A 63 -6.96 7.29 13.21
CA ASP A 63 -6.76 7.35 14.65
C ASP A 63 -5.77 8.46 15.05
N ASN A 64 -6.24 9.38 15.89
CA ASN A 64 -5.47 10.46 16.48
C ASN A 64 -5.43 10.43 18.01
N SER A 65 -5.79 9.28 18.62
CA SER A 65 -5.83 9.07 20.08
C SER A 65 -4.52 9.40 20.81
N ILE A 66 -3.37 9.41 20.12
CA ILE A 66 -2.05 9.63 20.72
C ILE A 66 -1.96 10.94 21.52
N VAL A 67 -2.58 12.02 21.03
CA VAL A 67 -2.55 13.34 21.70
C VAL A 67 -3.42 13.32 22.97
N PRO A 68 -4.72 13.00 22.92
CA PRO A 68 -5.57 12.92 24.11
C PRO A 68 -5.12 11.85 25.12
N ASP A 69 -4.54 10.73 24.68
CA ASP A 69 -4.05 9.67 25.58
C ASP A 69 -2.87 10.09 26.46
N VAL A 70 -2.03 11.00 25.95
CA VAL A 70 -0.77 11.38 26.60
C VAL A 70 -0.85 12.76 27.24
N LEU A 71 -1.52 13.71 26.58
CA LEU A 71 -1.71 15.08 27.05
C LEU A 71 -3.10 15.28 27.69
N VAL A 72 -3.48 14.34 28.54
CA VAL A 72 -4.83 14.22 29.13
C VAL A 72 -5.31 15.52 29.78
N HIS A 73 -4.45 16.22 30.52
CA HIS A 73 -4.85 17.44 31.22
C HIS A 73 -4.87 18.65 30.29
N SER A 74 -3.91 18.75 29.39
CA SER A 74 -3.72 19.87 28.47
C SER A 74 -4.86 19.96 27.47
N VAL A 75 -5.29 18.78 27.00
CA VAL A 75 -6.35 18.62 26.02
C VAL A 75 -7.70 19.03 26.60
N VAL A 76 -7.98 18.71 27.86
CA VAL A 76 -9.20 19.20 28.55
C VAL A 76 -9.11 20.70 28.81
N ALA A 77 -7.96 21.20 29.27
CA ALA A 77 -7.81 22.62 29.58
C ALA A 77 -7.90 23.52 28.34
N ILE A 78 -7.52 23.02 27.16
CA ILE A 78 -7.52 23.80 25.91
C ILE A 78 -8.90 23.87 25.24
N GLU A 79 -9.86 23.03 25.64
CA GLU A 79 -11.24 23.08 25.09
C GLU A 79 -11.96 24.39 25.41
N GLU A 80 -11.66 25.00 26.56
CA GLU A 80 -12.24 26.28 26.98
C GLU A 80 -11.59 27.49 26.32
N TRP A 81 -10.51 27.30 25.56
CA TRP A 81 -9.78 28.39 24.91
C TRP A 81 -10.36 28.70 23.52
N ASP A 82 -10.53 30.00 23.24
CA ASP A 82 -11.14 30.54 22.02
C ASP A 82 -10.27 30.40 20.75
N GLY A 83 -9.05 29.87 20.89
CA GLY A 83 -8.10 29.71 19.78
C GLY A 83 -7.37 30.99 19.37
N ASN A 84 -7.64 32.12 20.03
CA ASN A 84 -7.03 33.41 19.73
C ASN A 84 -5.92 33.75 20.74
N GLY A 85 -4.78 34.23 20.22
CA GLY A 85 -3.66 34.67 21.03
C GLY A 85 -2.97 33.53 21.79
N LEU A 86 -2.58 33.77 23.04
CA LEU A 86 -1.97 32.76 23.89
C LEU A 86 -3.00 32.21 24.87
N PRO A 87 -3.00 30.89 25.13
CA PRO A 87 -3.96 30.30 26.04
C PRO A 87 -3.76 30.78 27.48
N PRO A 88 -4.77 30.63 28.34
CA PRO A 88 -4.69 31.02 29.74
C PRO A 88 -3.67 30.18 30.52
N GLU A 89 -3.24 30.69 31.68
CA GLU A 89 -2.25 30.05 32.56
C GLU A 89 -2.65 28.62 32.96
N SER A 90 -3.95 28.33 33.04
CA SER A 90 -4.49 26.99 33.30
C SER A 90 -4.02 25.95 32.28
N VAL A 91 -3.96 26.32 30.99
CA VAL A 91 -3.50 25.44 29.91
C VAL A 91 -1.99 25.17 30.02
N TYR A 92 -1.20 26.19 30.37
CA TYR A 92 0.24 26.03 30.59
C TYR A 92 0.53 25.15 31.82
N ALA A 93 -0.25 25.29 32.89
CA ALA A 93 -0.16 24.44 34.07
C ALA A 93 -0.50 22.97 33.76
N ALA A 94 -1.56 22.74 32.98
CA ALA A 94 -1.95 21.42 32.52
C ALA A 94 -0.87 20.78 31.63
N MET A 95 -0.29 21.55 30.70
CA MET A 95 0.84 21.14 29.86
C MET A 95 2.07 20.75 30.68
N ALA A 96 2.43 21.54 31.69
CA ALA A 96 3.56 21.20 32.56
C ALA A 96 3.35 19.85 33.27
N LYS A 97 2.12 19.59 33.73
CA LYS A 97 1.74 18.32 34.38
C LYS A 97 1.82 17.13 33.42
N ASP A 98 1.31 17.26 32.21
CA ASP A 98 1.37 16.20 31.20
C ASP A 98 2.79 15.95 30.69
N LEU A 99 3.60 17.00 30.55
CA LEU A 99 5.02 16.86 30.20
C LEU A 99 5.78 16.05 31.27
N ALA A 100 5.52 16.32 32.56
CA ALA A 100 6.12 15.55 33.66
C ALA A 100 5.65 14.10 33.69
N LYS A 101 4.33 13.87 33.58
CA LYS A 101 3.74 12.52 33.56
C LYS A 101 4.22 11.72 32.34
N GLY A 102 4.19 12.33 31.16
CA GLY A 102 4.63 11.70 29.93
C GLY A 102 6.13 11.42 29.89
N LYS A 103 6.96 12.26 30.52
CA LYS A 103 8.40 12.00 30.68
C LYS A 103 8.61 10.74 31.52
N LYS A 104 7.93 10.65 32.68
CA LYS A 104 7.98 9.49 33.58
C LYS A 104 7.54 8.20 32.86
N ASN A 105 6.49 8.28 32.06
CA ASN A 105 5.93 7.15 31.32
C ASN A 105 6.63 6.89 29.97
N ARG A 106 7.65 7.68 29.60
CA ARG A 106 8.36 7.61 28.31
C ARG A 106 7.45 7.75 27.08
N THR A 107 6.30 8.42 27.21
CA THR A 107 5.30 8.58 26.14
C THR A 107 5.43 9.89 25.35
N ILE A 108 6.14 10.90 25.85
CA ILE A 108 6.28 12.21 25.16
C ILE A 108 6.85 12.07 23.74
N GLY A 109 7.75 11.11 23.51
CA GLY A 109 8.35 10.89 22.19
C GLY A 109 7.31 10.54 21.10
N ARG A 110 6.20 9.90 21.47
CA ARG A 110 5.10 9.54 20.57
C ARG A 110 4.32 10.79 20.13
N VAL A 111 3.85 11.59 21.09
CA VAL A 111 3.12 12.84 20.82
C VAL A 111 4.00 13.84 20.08
N ALA A 112 5.26 13.95 20.51
CA ALA A 112 6.25 14.80 19.86
C ALA A 112 6.49 14.42 18.40
N LYS A 113 6.37 13.13 18.03
CA LYS A 113 6.41 12.69 16.63
C LYS A 113 5.12 13.09 15.92
N ARG A 114 3.95 12.82 16.50
CA ARG A 114 2.64 13.11 15.93
C ARG A 114 2.46 14.59 15.60
N LEU A 115 2.65 15.48 16.57
CA LEU A 115 2.46 16.93 16.39
C LEU A 115 3.53 17.56 15.50
N ASN A 116 4.67 16.91 15.30
CA ASN A 116 5.70 17.40 14.39
C ASN A 116 5.35 17.19 12.92
N PHE A 117 4.46 16.23 12.60
CA PHE A 117 3.90 16.12 11.26
C PHE A 117 3.00 17.32 10.94
N GLU A 118 2.28 17.85 11.94
CA GLU A 118 1.40 19.00 11.76
C GLU A 118 2.18 20.33 11.67
N LYS A 119 3.27 20.46 12.44
CA LYS A 119 4.17 21.63 12.34
C LYS A 119 5.61 21.28 12.69
N SER A 120 6.52 21.65 11.79
CA SER A 120 7.95 21.46 12.02
C SER A 120 8.43 22.10 13.33
N GLY A 121 9.27 21.36 14.05
CA GLY A 121 9.87 21.80 15.32
C GLY A 121 9.01 21.53 16.56
N TYR A 122 7.78 21.05 16.43
CA TYR A 122 6.95 20.61 17.57
C TYR A 122 7.65 19.50 18.37
N ARG A 123 8.38 18.61 17.68
CA ARG A 123 9.15 17.55 18.34
C ARG A 123 10.17 18.12 19.31
N ARG A 124 10.94 19.12 18.87
CA ARG A 124 11.97 19.78 19.69
C ARG A 124 11.34 20.52 20.85
N LEU A 125 10.21 21.21 20.61
CA LEU A 125 9.43 21.90 21.63
C LEU A 125 9.09 20.97 22.80
N LEU A 126 8.33 19.90 22.53
CA LEU A 126 7.88 18.96 23.56
C LEU A 126 9.03 18.22 24.24
N ILE A 127 10.03 17.74 23.50
CA ILE A 127 11.16 17.03 24.09
C ILE A 127 11.98 17.95 25.00
N SER A 128 12.25 19.20 24.58
CA SER A 128 13.01 20.16 25.37
C SER A 128 12.30 20.55 26.67
N SER A 129 10.97 20.71 26.62
CA SER A 129 10.16 21.06 27.77
C SER A 129 9.94 19.88 28.72
N ALA A 130 9.70 18.68 28.20
CA ALA A 130 9.62 17.46 29.01
C ALA A 130 10.93 17.17 29.76
N ARG A 131 12.10 17.45 29.18
CA ARG A 131 13.38 17.25 29.89
C ARG A 131 13.48 18.08 31.17
N LYS A 132 12.91 19.29 31.18
CA LYS A 132 12.97 20.24 32.29
C LYS A 132 11.69 20.29 33.12
N SER A 133 10.72 19.41 32.86
CA SER A 133 9.36 19.49 33.44
C SER A 133 9.30 19.32 34.96
N GLU A 134 10.21 18.53 35.54
CA GLU A 134 10.29 18.30 37.00
C GLU A 134 10.75 19.55 37.79
N LYS A 135 11.35 20.52 37.11
CA LYS A 135 11.84 21.78 37.72
C LYS A 135 10.93 22.97 37.43
N LEU A 136 9.76 22.74 36.84
CA LEU A 136 8.79 23.78 36.52
C LEU A 136 8.00 24.16 37.78
N ASN A 137 8.02 25.45 38.11
CA ASN A 137 7.18 26.04 39.15
C ASN A 137 6.31 27.12 38.50
N ALA A 138 5.19 27.46 39.15
CA ALA A 138 4.34 28.57 38.73
C ALA A 138 5.10 29.91 38.81
N PRO A 139 4.84 30.88 37.91
CA PRO A 139 3.95 30.82 36.76
C PRO A 139 4.52 29.95 35.62
N PHE A 140 3.72 28.99 35.15
CA PHE A 140 4.07 27.98 34.16
C PHE A 140 4.21 28.56 32.75
N LYS A 141 3.45 29.60 32.39
CA LYS A 141 3.58 30.28 31.10
C LYS A 141 4.99 30.80 30.87
N ASP A 142 5.48 31.63 31.79
CA ASP A 142 6.83 32.21 31.70
C ASP A 142 7.91 31.12 31.77
N ALA A 143 7.72 30.12 32.63
CA ALA A 143 8.66 29.03 32.79
C ALA A 143 8.79 28.19 31.50
N LEU A 144 7.68 27.87 30.82
CA LEU A 144 7.70 27.14 29.55
C LEU A 144 8.27 27.97 28.41
N ILE A 145 7.91 29.25 28.29
CA ILE A 145 8.45 30.17 27.27
C ILE A 145 9.96 30.35 27.45
N LYS A 146 10.46 30.41 28.69
CA LYS A 146 11.89 30.48 29.00
C LYS A 146 12.65 29.22 28.57
N ILE A 147 12.01 28.05 28.61
CA ILE A 147 12.63 26.81 28.12
C ILE A 147 12.70 26.82 26.59
N ASN A 148 11.62 27.21 25.94
CA ASN A 148 11.54 27.25 24.49
C ASN A 148 10.59 28.37 24.04
N LYS A 149 11.14 29.35 23.31
CA LYS A 149 10.40 30.54 22.85
C LYS A 149 9.17 30.21 22.01
N LYS A 150 9.13 29.03 21.38
CA LYS A 150 7.97 28.57 20.57
C LYS A 150 6.69 28.38 21.39
N TRP A 151 6.76 28.26 22.72
CA TRP A 151 5.56 28.29 23.56
C TRP A 151 4.85 29.65 23.60
N ALA A 152 5.51 30.71 23.11
CA ALA A 152 4.93 32.04 22.92
C ALA A 152 4.33 32.24 21.52
N GLU A 153 4.30 31.19 20.68
CA GLU A 153 3.67 31.24 19.36
C GLU A 153 2.26 30.59 19.42
N PRO A 154 1.18 31.34 19.16
CA PRO A 154 -0.20 30.82 19.15
C PRO A 154 -0.40 29.58 18.28
N ALA A 155 0.32 29.51 17.15
CA ALA A 155 0.20 28.45 16.17
C ALA A 155 0.47 27.04 16.76
N TYR A 156 1.34 26.91 17.76
CA TYR A 156 1.58 25.61 18.41
C TYR A 156 0.37 25.18 19.25
N TRP A 157 -0.26 26.12 19.94
CA TRP A 157 -1.46 25.84 20.76
C TRP A 157 -2.69 25.58 19.90
N GLN A 158 -2.87 26.31 18.80
CA GLN A 158 -3.97 26.08 17.85
C GLN A 158 -3.91 24.66 17.26
N ILE A 159 -2.71 24.17 16.94
CA ILE A 159 -2.53 22.78 16.49
C ILE A 159 -2.89 21.81 17.60
N LEU A 160 -2.47 22.05 18.85
CA LEU A 160 -2.83 21.19 19.95
C LEU A 160 -4.35 21.12 20.16
N ALA A 161 -5.03 22.26 20.07
CA ALA A 161 -6.48 22.34 20.18
C ALA A 161 -7.19 21.58 19.05
N ARG A 162 -6.71 21.71 17.81
CA ARG A 162 -7.23 20.95 16.66
C ARG A 162 -7.00 19.45 16.81
N GLU A 163 -5.81 19.06 17.24
CA GLU A 163 -5.42 17.66 17.40
C GLU A 163 -5.97 17.03 18.70
N ASN A 164 -6.90 17.69 19.38
CA ASN A 164 -7.69 17.10 20.46
C ASN A 164 -8.58 15.95 19.92
N SER A 165 -9.15 16.09 18.72
CA SER A 165 -10.06 15.07 18.19
C SER A 165 -9.37 13.71 18.03
N SER A 166 -10.04 12.65 18.47
CA SER A 166 -9.56 11.26 18.35
C SER A 166 -9.58 10.71 16.91
N ILE A 167 -10.22 11.44 16.00
CA ILE A 167 -10.37 11.13 14.57
C ILE A 167 -9.74 12.28 13.79
N THR A 168 -8.92 11.96 12.79
CA THR A 168 -8.31 12.96 11.90
C THR A 168 -8.29 12.50 10.45
N PHE A 169 -8.52 13.43 9.52
CA PHE A 169 -8.31 13.23 8.09
C PHE A 169 -6.96 13.78 7.62
N SER A 170 -6.16 14.38 8.51
CA SER A 170 -4.88 15.03 8.16
C SER A 170 -3.92 14.08 7.44
N TYR A 171 -3.94 12.78 7.75
CA TYR A 171 -3.09 11.79 7.06
C TYR A 171 -3.46 11.60 5.58
N PHE A 172 -4.75 11.65 5.24
CA PHE A 172 -5.20 11.56 3.85
C PHE A 172 -4.83 12.80 3.06
N PHE A 173 -5.01 13.99 3.65
CA PHE A 173 -4.58 15.24 3.02
C PHE A 173 -3.06 15.28 2.85
N ALA A 174 -2.29 14.88 3.87
CA ALA A 174 -0.84 14.81 3.79
C ALA A 174 -0.36 13.88 2.67
N ALA A 175 -1.05 12.76 2.41
CA ALA A 175 -0.73 11.87 1.30
C ALA A 175 -0.92 12.51 -0.10
N LEU A 176 -1.70 13.58 -0.17
CA LEU A 176 -1.91 14.42 -1.36
C LEU A 176 -1.10 15.72 -1.30
N ASP A 177 -0.08 15.80 -0.44
CA ASP A 177 0.71 17.01 -0.20
C ASP A 177 -0.14 18.23 0.22
N LEU A 178 -1.29 17.97 0.85
CA LEU A 178 -2.20 18.98 1.39
C LEU A 178 -2.03 19.09 2.91
N GLY A 179 -2.12 20.31 3.41
CA GLY A 179 -2.19 20.65 4.84
C GLY A 179 -3.55 21.24 5.21
N ILE A 180 -3.88 21.18 6.49
CA ILE A 180 -5.04 21.86 7.07
C ILE A 180 -4.52 23.00 7.96
N ASN A 181 -5.08 24.19 7.81
CA ASN A 181 -4.78 25.36 8.64
C ASN A 181 -5.50 25.30 9.99
N ALA A 182 -5.24 26.28 10.87
CA ALA A 182 -5.91 26.38 12.16
C ALA A 182 -7.41 26.69 12.05
N ASP A 183 -7.83 27.34 10.97
CA ASP A 183 -9.22 27.68 10.63
C ASP A 183 -9.97 26.55 9.89
N GLY A 184 -9.30 25.41 9.64
CA GLY A 184 -9.85 24.29 8.87
C GLY A 184 -9.75 24.44 7.35
N SER A 185 -9.17 25.53 6.83
CA SER A 185 -8.93 25.67 5.39
C SER A 185 -7.82 24.72 4.90
N ILE A 186 -7.94 24.25 3.67
CA ILE A 186 -6.96 23.35 3.04
C ILE A 186 -5.95 24.19 2.26
N TYR A 187 -4.66 23.91 2.42
CA TYR A 187 -3.58 24.55 1.69
C TYR A 187 -2.63 23.51 1.08
N MET A 188 -1.94 23.87 0.01
CA MET A 188 -0.86 23.05 -0.55
C MET A 188 0.38 23.19 0.34
N GLN A 189 0.99 22.07 0.72
CA GLN A 189 2.25 22.10 1.46
C GLN A 189 3.33 22.83 0.63
N PRO A 190 4.29 23.51 1.29
CA PRO A 190 5.44 24.08 0.61
C PRO A 190 6.23 23.03 -0.17
N GLU A 191 6.93 23.43 -1.23
CA GLU A 191 7.69 22.51 -2.11
C GLU A 191 8.66 21.58 -1.35
N GLU A 192 9.26 22.08 -0.26
CA GLU A 192 10.17 21.30 0.59
C GLU A 192 9.48 20.13 1.34
N GLN A 193 8.16 20.18 1.47
CA GLN A 193 7.33 19.20 2.19
C GLN A 193 6.39 18.42 1.26
N SER A 194 6.12 18.91 0.04
CA SER A 194 5.31 18.23 -0.97
C SER A 194 6.11 17.16 -1.70
N ILE A 195 6.16 15.95 -1.14
CA ILE A 195 7.01 14.86 -1.62
C ILE A 195 6.16 13.65 -2.06
N TYR A 196 4.95 13.50 -1.54
CA TYR A 196 4.17 12.27 -1.70
C TYR A 196 3.65 12.10 -3.12
N ILE A 197 3.01 13.12 -3.71
CA ILE A 197 2.47 13.05 -5.07
C ILE A 197 3.59 12.79 -6.07
N GLU A 198 4.74 13.44 -5.90
CA GLU A 198 5.88 13.22 -6.78
C GLU A 198 6.39 11.78 -6.70
N ILE A 199 6.54 11.21 -5.51
CA ILE A 199 6.95 9.80 -5.34
C ILE A 199 5.91 8.86 -5.96
N PHE A 200 4.61 9.11 -5.77
CA PHE A 200 3.55 8.31 -6.38
C PHE A 200 3.61 8.37 -7.91
N ALA A 201 3.72 9.57 -8.47
CA ALA A 201 3.83 9.77 -9.92
C ALA A 201 5.08 9.06 -10.48
N ARG A 202 6.25 9.23 -9.85
CA ARG A 202 7.49 8.54 -10.25
C ARG A 202 7.31 7.01 -10.23
N THR A 203 6.67 6.48 -9.19
CA THR A 203 6.40 5.03 -9.05
C THR A 203 5.48 4.53 -10.16
N LEU A 204 4.40 5.27 -10.46
CA LEU A 204 3.48 4.94 -11.55
C LEU A 204 4.17 4.95 -12.91
N VAL A 205 4.98 5.97 -13.20
CA VAL A 205 5.66 6.06 -14.50
C VAL A 205 6.70 4.95 -14.65
N ILE A 206 7.46 4.61 -13.59
CA ILE A 206 8.40 3.47 -13.61
C ILE A 206 7.63 2.16 -13.84
N SER A 207 6.51 1.95 -13.12
CA SER A 207 5.69 0.74 -13.27
C SER A 207 5.10 0.61 -14.67
N ALA A 208 4.65 1.72 -15.27
CA ALA A 208 4.18 1.76 -16.64
C ALA A 208 5.29 1.42 -17.64
N GLN A 209 6.48 1.99 -17.48
CA GLN A 209 7.64 1.67 -18.32
C GLN A 209 8.01 0.20 -18.25
N VAL A 210 8.08 -0.38 -17.06
CA VAL A 210 8.37 -1.81 -16.87
C VAL A 210 7.27 -2.66 -17.50
N THR A 211 6.00 -2.30 -17.33
CA THR A 211 4.86 -3.01 -17.94
C THR A 211 4.96 -3.00 -19.46
N ILE A 212 5.20 -1.85 -20.07
CA ILE A 212 5.35 -1.70 -21.51
C ILE A 212 6.55 -2.52 -22.01
N ALA A 213 7.70 -2.42 -21.34
CA ALA A 213 8.89 -3.19 -21.71
C ALA A 213 8.66 -4.72 -21.61
N CYS A 214 8.01 -5.17 -20.53
CA CYS A 214 7.62 -6.57 -20.36
C CYS A 214 6.64 -7.03 -21.45
N LEU A 215 5.69 -6.18 -21.85
CA LEU A 215 4.74 -6.50 -22.92
C LEU A 215 5.46 -6.60 -24.27
N LEU A 216 6.28 -5.61 -24.62
CA LEU A 216 7.02 -5.56 -25.88
C LEU A 216 7.97 -6.75 -26.06
N LEU A 217 8.60 -7.23 -24.97
CA LEU A 217 9.50 -8.38 -25.01
C LEU A 217 8.77 -9.71 -24.82
N GLY A 218 7.84 -9.77 -23.87
CA GLY A 218 7.12 -10.98 -23.50
C GLY A 218 6.11 -11.43 -24.55
N PHE A 219 5.49 -10.50 -25.28
CA PHE A 219 4.52 -10.84 -26.32
C PHE A 219 5.14 -11.61 -27.49
N PRO A 220 6.26 -11.17 -28.11
CA PRO A 220 6.95 -11.95 -29.14
C PRO A 220 7.39 -13.33 -28.65
N ILE A 221 7.91 -13.42 -27.41
CA ILE A 221 8.34 -14.69 -26.82
C ILE A 221 7.14 -15.63 -26.64
N ALA A 222 6.03 -15.13 -26.09
CA ALA A 222 4.80 -15.89 -25.92
C ALA A 222 4.23 -16.37 -27.26
N TYR A 223 4.19 -15.49 -28.27
CA TYR A 223 3.73 -15.81 -29.61
C TYR A 223 4.61 -16.88 -30.27
N LEU A 224 5.93 -16.76 -30.16
CA LEU A 224 6.88 -17.75 -30.67
C LEU A 224 6.65 -19.11 -30.00
N MET A 225 6.54 -19.16 -28.67
CA MET A 225 6.28 -20.40 -27.93
C MET A 225 4.94 -21.04 -28.31
N ALA A 226 3.91 -20.25 -28.62
CA ALA A 226 2.58 -20.74 -28.99
C ALA A 226 2.55 -21.40 -30.37
N ASN A 227 3.41 -20.97 -31.30
CA ASN A 227 3.44 -21.47 -32.69
C ASN A 227 4.51 -22.54 -32.95
N LEU A 228 5.45 -22.74 -32.03
CA LEU A 228 6.51 -23.74 -32.17
C LEU A 228 6.04 -25.17 -31.80
N PRO A 229 6.71 -26.21 -32.33
CA PRO A 229 6.47 -27.59 -31.91
C PRO A 229 6.58 -27.78 -30.40
N THR A 230 5.78 -28.70 -29.83
CA THR A 230 5.67 -28.90 -28.37
C THR A 230 7.01 -29.07 -27.67
N ARG A 231 7.99 -29.75 -28.29
CA ARG A 231 9.33 -29.97 -27.70
C ARG A 231 10.12 -28.67 -27.53
N THR A 232 10.16 -27.82 -28.57
CA THR A 232 10.89 -26.55 -28.52
C THR A 232 10.15 -25.53 -27.67
N SER A 233 8.81 -25.50 -27.74
CA SER A 233 7.96 -24.71 -26.85
C SER A 233 8.23 -25.03 -25.37
N ASN A 234 8.27 -26.31 -25.00
CA ASN A 234 8.58 -26.73 -23.63
C ASN A 234 9.99 -26.32 -23.19
N LEU A 235 10.99 -26.38 -24.08
CA LEU A 235 12.35 -25.92 -23.78
C LEU A 235 12.39 -24.41 -23.50
N LEU A 236 11.71 -23.60 -24.32
CA LEU A 236 11.62 -22.16 -24.10
C LEU A 236 10.89 -21.82 -22.79
N ILE A 237 9.83 -22.55 -22.46
CA ILE A 237 9.13 -22.41 -21.17
C ILE A 237 10.10 -22.67 -20.00
N ILE A 238 10.94 -23.70 -20.08
CA ILE A 238 11.96 -23.98 -19.05
C ILE A 238 12.95 -22.82 -18.93
N LEU A 239 13.44 -22.28 -20.05
CA LEU A 239 14.37 -21.13 -20.04
C LEU A 239 13.75 -19.87 -19.41
N VAL A 240 12.48 -19.60 -19.71
CA VAL A 240 11.72 -18.48 -19.11
C VAL A 240 11.44 -18.71 -17.63
N LEU A 241 11.25 -19.96 -17.20
CA LEU A 241 11.00 -20.32 -15.81
C LEU A 241 12.27 -20.42 -14.95
N LEU A 242 13.44 -20.69 -15.56
CA LEU A 242 14.73 -20.78 -14.88
C LEU A 242 14.98 -19.66 -13.85
N PRO A 243 14.73 -18.37 -14.15
CA PRO A 243 14.95 -17.30 -13.18
C PRO A 243 14.06 -17.37 -11.92
N PHE A 244 12.96 -18.13 -11.90
CA PHE A 244 12.14 -18.30 -10.69
C PHE A 244 12.80 -19.19 -9.63
N TRP A 245 13.66 -20.11 -10.06
CA TRP A 245 14.36 -21.03 -9.15
C TRP A 245 15.47 -20.31 -8.36
N ILE A 246 15.88 -19.14 -8.85
CA ILE A 246 16.87 -18.28 -8.22
C ILE A 246 16.17 -17.26 -7.33
N SER A 247 16.67 -17.09 -6.10
CA SER A 247 16.10 -16.13 -5.16
C SER A 247 16.10 -14.71 -5.75
N LEU A 248 15.07 -13.93 -5.40
CA LEU A 248 14.98 -12.54 -5.83
C LEU A 248 16.22 -11.75 -5.39
N LEU A 249 16.73 -12.01 -4.18
CA LEU A 249 17.93 -11.33 -3.66
C LEU A 249 19.17 -11.60 -4.52
N VAL A 250 19.42 -12.86 -4.92
CA VAL A 250 20.56 -13.19 -5.78
C VAL A 250 20.45 -12.54 -7.16
N ARG A 251 19.24 -12.49 -7.73
CA ARG A 251 19.00 -11.78 -8.99
C ARG A 251 19.26 -10.28 -8.86
N THR A 252 18.81 -9.66 -7.77
CA THR A 252 19.04 -8.24 -7.50
C THR A 252 20.52 -7.93 -7.31
N THR A 253 21.27 -8.75 -6.56
CA THR A 253 22.72 -8.55 -6.38
C THR A 253 23.50 -8.77 -7.67
N ALA A 254 23.12 -9.74 -8.49
CA ALA A 254 23.72 -9.94 -9.81
C ALA A 254 23.54 -8.70 -10.71
N TRP A 255 22.33 -8.12 -10.75
CA TRP A 255 22.10 -6.87 -11.49
C TRP A 255 22.88 -5.68 -10.92
N ILE A 256 23.04 -5.59 -9.60
CA ILE A 256 23.90 -4.56 -9.00
C ILE A 256 25.33 -4.68 -9.54
N VAL A 257 25.92 -5.87 -9.55
CA VAL A 257 27.28 -6.09 -10.06
C VAL A 257 27.40 -5.81 -11.57
N LEU A 258 26.39 -6.20 -12.36
CA LEU A 258 26.39 -5.97 -13.81
C LEU A 258 26.26 -4.49 -14.20
N LEU A 259 25.49 -3.71 -13.42
CA LEU A 259 25.18 -2.30 -13.67
C LEU A 259 26.14 -1.31 -12.99
N GLN A 260 27.12 -1.81 -12.22
CA GLN A 260 28.18 -0.97 -11.66
C GLN A 260 28.95 -0.24 -12.77
N ASP A 261 29.64 0.85 -12.40
CA ASP A 261 30.44 1.63 -13.34
C ASP A 261 31.53 0.76 -14.00
N GLN A 262 32.14 -0.15 -13.24
CA GLN A 262 33.07 -1.18 -13.73
C GLN A 262 32.40 -2.52 -14.05
N GLY A 263 31.08 -2.56 -14.15
CA GLY A 263 30.30 -3.78 -14.43
C GLY A 263 30.42 -4.22 -15.89
N LEU A 264 30.05 -5.49 -16.14
CA LEU A 264 30.15 -6.10 -17.47
C LEU A 264 29.40 -5.31 -18.55
N ILE A 265 28.28 -4.67 -18.21
CA ILE A 265 27.47 -3.91 -19.17
C ILE A 265 28.23 -2.68 -19.66
N ASN A 266 28.79 -1.87 -18.75
CA ASN A 266 29.59 -0.70 -19.13
C ASN A 266 30.86 -1.11 -19.90
N GLN A 267 31.56 -2.15 -19.44
CA GLN A 267 32.75 -2.65 -20.13
C GLN A 267 32.46 -3.11 -21.57
N THR A 268 31.36 -3.85 -21.78
CA THR A 268 30.98 -4.31 -23.12
C THR A 268 30.52 -3.17 -24.02
N LEU A 269 29.78 -2.18 -23.50
CA LEU A 269 29.38 -0.98 -24.26
C LEU A 269 30.59 -0.14 -24.68
N GLN A 270 31.58 0.01 -23.80
CA GLN A 270 32.84 0.69 -24.11
C GLN A 270 33.65 -0.08 -25.16
N LEU A 271 33.76 -1.40 -25.02
CA LEU A 271 34.51 -2.25 -25.95
C LEU A 271 33.93 -2.21 -27.37
N ILE A 272 32.61 -2.10 -27.52
CA ILE A 272 31.92 -1.98 -28.81
C ILE A 272 31.94 -0.53 -29.35
N GLY A 273 32.45 0.44 -28.57
CA GLY A 273 32.55 1.84 -28.97
C GLY A 273 31.22 2.60 -28.95
N VAL A 274 30.24 2.14 -28.17
CA VAL A 274 28.92 2.80 -28.04
C VAL A 274 28.99 3.98 -27.06
N ILE A 275 29.87 3.90 -26.05
CA ILE A 275 30.05 4.92 -25.01
C ILE A 275 31.55 5.15 -24.76
N ASP A 276 31.94 6.39 -24.48
CA ASP A 276 33.32 6.75 -24.14
C ASP A 276 33.56 6.65 -22.61
N GLU A 277 32.57 7.00 -21.80
CA GLU A 277 32.62 6.98 -20.34
C GLU A 277 31.55 6.04 -19.76
N PRO A 278 31.79 5.42 -18.57
CA PRO A 278 30.81 4.53 -17.96
C PRO A 278 29.50 5.23 -17.65
N LEU A 279 28.38 4.62 -18.05
CA LEU A 279 27.06 5.12 -17.71
C LEU A 279 26.76 4.83 -16.24
N GLY A 280 26.25 5.83 -15.52
CA GLY A 280 25.74 5.70 -14.15
C GLY A 280 24.42 4.92 -14.09
N LEU A 281 24.47 3.63 -14.42
CA LEU A 281 23.32 2.72 -14.49
C LEU A 281 22.90 2.22 -13.10
N ILE A 282 23.86 2.08 -12.18
CA ILE A 282 23.61 1.69 -10.80
C ILE A 282 22.93 2.83 -10.01
N ARG A 283 21.93 2.49 -9.19
CA ARG A 283 21.11 3.43 -8.40
C ARG A 283 20.38 4.48 -9.24
N ASN A 284 20.14 4.20 -10.51
CA ASN A 284 19.40 5.08 -11.42
C ASN A 284 18.14 4.41 -11.94
N ARG A 285 17.20 5.21 -12.45
CA ARG A 285 15.91 4.75 -12.99
C ARG A 285 16.07 3.73 -14.11
N ILE A 286 17.04 3.92 -15.01
CA ILE A 286 17.29 3.03 -16.15
C ILE A 286 17.63 1.62 -15.64
N GLY A 287 18.56 1.51 -14.69
CA GLY A 287 18.93 0.23 -14.09
C GLY A 287 17.76 -0.47 -13.40
N VAL A 288 16.91 0.30 -12.70
CA VAL A 288 15.68 -0.23 -12.09
C VAL A 288 14.73 -0.79 -13.15
N VAL A 289 14.46 -0.05 -14.23
CA VAL A 289 13.57 -0.52 -15.31
C VAL A 289 14.10 -1.80 -15.95
N VAL A 290 15.38 -1.84 -16.31
CA VAL A 290 16.01 -3.01 -16.94
C VAL A 290 15.95 -4.24 -16.04
N ALA A 291 16.37 -4.11 -14.78
CA ALA A 291 16.40 -5.22 -13.84
C ALA A 291 14.97 -5.72 -13.53
N MET A 292 14.02 -4.82 -13.30
CA MET A 292 12.62 -5.17 -13.05
C MET A 292 11.97 -5.82 -14.26
N THR A 293 12.23 -5.33 -15.48
CA THR A 293 11.74 -5.97 -16.70
C THR A 293 12.23 -7.41 -16.79
N HIS A 294 13.52 -7.69 -16.59
CA HIS A 294 14.03 -9.06 -16.59
C HIS A 294 13.37 -9.93 -15.51
N ILE A 295 13.19 -9.41 -14.29
CA ILE A 295 12.60 -10.16 -13.18
C ILE A 295 11.11 -10.48 -13.43
N LEU A 296 10.37 -9.54 -14.03
CA LEU A 296 8.92 -9.65 -14.24
C LEU A 296 8.53 -10.21 -15.61
N LEU A 297 9.45 -10.26 -16.57
CA LEU A 297 9.22 -10.80 -17.92
C LEU A 297 8.49 -12.15 -17.92
N PRO A 298 8.86 -13.13 -17.07
CA PRO A 298 8.17 -14.42 -17.09
C PRO A 298 6.71 -14.34 -16.66
N PHE A 299 6.37 -13.43 -15.74
CA PHE A 299 4.99 -13.22 -15.28
C PHE A 299 4.10 -12.60 -16.36
N MET A 300 4.67 -11.80 -17.27
CA MET A 300 3.95 -11.31 -18.46
C MET A 300 3.82 -12.42 -19.52
N THR A 301 4.90 -13.18 -19.74
CA THR A 301 5.01 -14.14 -20.85
C THR A 301 4.09 -15.36 -20.66
N LEU A 302 4.01 -15.93 -19.45
CA LEU A 302 3.27 -17.18 -19.21
C LEU A 302 1.75 -17.04 -19.42
N PRO A 303 1.06 -16.00 -18.90
CA PRO A 303 -0.35 -15.81 -19.17
C PRO A 303 -0.63 -15.55 -20.65
N LEU A 304 0.20 -14.74 -21.33
CA LEU A 304 0.07 -14.49 -22.77
C LEU A 304 0.18 -15.79 -23.56
N PHE A 305 1.19 -16.61 -23.26
CA PHE A 305 1.37 -17.91 -23.90
C PHE A 305 0.16 -18.84 -23.66
N SER A 306 -0.34 -18.90 -22.43
CA SER A 306 -1.50 -19.74 -22.06
C SER A 306 -2.73 -19.38 -22.89
N VAL A 307 -3.01 -18.08 -23.05
CA VAL A 307 -4.13 -17.59 -23.86
C VAL A 307 -3.89 -17.84 -25.35
N MET A 308 -2.70 -17.50 -25.87
CA MET A 308 -2.36 -17.66 -27.29
C MET A 308 -2.43 -19.12 -27.75
N LYS A 309 -1.98 -20.06 -26.92
CA LYS A 309 -2.03 -21.50 -27.23
C LYS A 309 -3.47 -22.03 -27.35
N GLY A 310 -4.44 -21.35 -26.75
CA GLY A 310 -5.86 -21.68 -26.87
C GLY A 310 -6.51 -21.21 -28.18
N ILE A 311 -5.86 -20.35 -28.96
CA ILE A 311 -6.41 -19.80 -30.20
C ILE A 311 -6.29 -20.86 -31.31
N ASN A 312 -7.40 -21.17 -31.99
CA ASN A 312 -7.40 -22.15 -33.07
C ASN A 312 -6.60 -21.63 -34.29
N PRO A 313 -5.55 -22.34 -34.75
CA PRO A 313 -4.76 -21.93 -35.92
C PRO A 313 -5.57 -21.84 -37.23
N SER A 314 -6.77 -22.41 -37.32
CA SER A 314 -7.64 -22.25 -38.49
C SER A 314 -8.16 -20.83 -38.68
N LEU A 315 -8.28 -20.03 -37.62
CA LEU A 315 -8.79 -18.65 -37.69
C LEU A 315 -7.88 -17.76 -38.55
N MET A 316 -6.57 -17.87 -38.34
CA MET A 316 -5.58 -17.11 -39.11
C MET A 316 -5.56 -17.53 -40.59
N ARG A 317 -5.74 -18.83 -40.87
CA ARG A 317 -5.87 -19.36 -42.24
C ARG A 317 -7.15 -18.87 -42.92
N ALA A 318 -8.27 -18.82 -42.19
CA ALA A 318 -9.54 -18.32 -42.70
C ALA A 318 -9.46 -16.82 -43.05
N ALA A 319 -8.90 -15.99 -42.17
CA ALA A 319 -8.67 -14.58 -42.43
C ALA A 319 -7.79 -14.37 -43.68
N SER A 320 -6.70 -15.13 -43.79
CA SER A 320 -5.80 -15.07 -44.95
C SER A 320 -6.53 -15.46 -46.26
N SER A 321 -7.41 -16.45 -46.22
CA SER A 321 -8.20 -16.86 -47.39
C SER A 321 -9.24 -15.83 -47.84
N MET A 322 -9.64 -14.90 -46.97
CA MET A 322 -10.52 -13.76 -47.30
C MET A 322 -9.73 -12.54 -47.81
N GLY A 323 -8.42 -12.66 -48.05
CA GLY A 323 -7.58 -11.59 -48.58
C GLY A 323 -6.87 -10.74 -47.53
N ALA A 324 -6.94 -11.10 -46.24
CA ALA A 324 -6.17 -10.43 -45.20
C ALA A 324 -4.68 -10.76 -45.34
N ASN A 325 -3.81 -9.75 -45.29
CA ASN A 325 -2.38 -9.99 -45.20
C ASN A 325 -2.00 -10.53 -43.80
N PRO A 326 -0.82 -11.15 -43.59
CA PRO A 326 -0.46 -11.78 -42.32
C PRO A 326 -0.53 -10.86 -41.09
N VAL A 327 -0.31 -9.55 -41.27
CA VAL A 327 -0.41 -8.56 -40.20
C VAL A 327 -1.88 -8.29 -39.87
N GLN A 328 -2.73 -8.11 -40.87
CA GLN A 328 -4.18 -7.96 -40.72
C GLN A 328 -4.87 -9.24 -40.23
N ALA A 329 -4.33 -10.41 -40.54
CA ALA A 329 -4.81 -11.68 -40.02
C ALA A 329 -4.41 -11.89 -38.55
N PHE A 330 -3.44 -11.11 -38.05
CA PHE A 330 -2.89 -11.20 -36.70
C PHE A 330 -3.46 -10.15 -35.74
N PHE A 331 -3.63 -8.90 -36.18
CA PHE A 331 -4.22 -7.78 -35.42
C PHE A 331 -5.73 -7.72 -35.59
#